data_AF-A0A453PLR0-F1
#
_entry.id   AF-A0A453PLR0-F1
#
_cell.length_a   1.000
_cell.length_b   1.000
_cell.length_c   1.000
_cell.angle_alpha   90.00
_cell.angle_beta   90.00
_cell.angle_gamma   90.00
#
_symmetry.space_group_name_H-M   'P 1'
#
loop_
_entity.id
_entity.type
_entity.pdbx_description
1 polymer ?
#
loop_
_entity_poly.entity_id
_entity_poly.type
_entity_poly.pdbx_seq_one_letter_code
_entity_poly.pdbx_strand_id
1 'polypeptide(L)' 'MGMQLGEVARLTCTPDYAYGSGGFPAWGIQPNSVLIFEIEVLSAK' A
#
# COMPACT_ATOMS: atom_id res chain seq x y z
N MET A 1 -11.17 -1.90 13.62
CA MET A 1 -10.85 -0.49 13.30
C MET A 1 -10.24 -0.47 11.92
N GLY A 2 -10.86 0.25 11.00
CA GLY A 2 -10.40 0.42 9.60
C GLY A 2 -10.69 1.86 9.17
N MET A 3 -10.37 2.19 7.93
CA MET A 3 -10.66 3.51 7.36
C MET A 3 -12.18 3.76 7.30
N GLN A 4 -12.58 5.01 7.46
CA GLN A 4 -13.99 5.43 7.36
C GLN A 4 -14.41 5.63 5.90
N LEU A 5 -15.72 5.53 5.61
CA LEU A 5 -16.24 5.82 4.27
C LEU A 5 -15.92 7.28 3.88
N GLY A 6 -15.33 7.48 2.71
CA GLY A 6 -14.87 8.78 2.21
C GLY A 6 -13.53 9.24 2.78
N GLU A 7 -12.89 8.46 3.67
CA GLU A 7 -11.55 8.78 4.18
C GLU A 7 -10.50 8.63 3.08
N VAL A 8 -9.59 9.61 3.01
CA VAL A 8 -8.36 9.55 2.23
C VAL A 8 -7.17 9.50 3.19
N ALA A 9 -6.33 8.47 3.08
CA ALA A 9 -5.16 8.32 3.93
C ALA A 9 -3.91 7.96 3.12
N ARG A 10 -2.74 8.40 3.61
CA ARG A 10 -1.44 7.95 3.12
C ARG A 10 -0.85 6.89 4.04
N LEU A 11 -0.53 5.75 3.47
CA LEU A 11 0.03 4.61 4.18
C LEU A 11 1.49 4.40 3.75
N THR A 12 2.40 4.41 4.71
CA THR A 12 3.80 4.00 4.48
C THR A 12 3.93 2.54 4.84
N CYS A 13 4.08 1.69 3.85
CA CYS A 13 4.16 0.24 4.01
C CYS A 13 5.62 -0.21 3.96
N THR A 14 6.06 -0.87 5.03
CA THR A 14 7.34 -1.60 5.05
C THR A 14 7.27 -2.80 4.10
N PRO A 15 8.42 -3.38 3.69
CA PRO A 15 8.44 -4.43 2.68
C PRO A 15 7.57 -5.66 2.98
N ASP A 16 7.46 -6.04 4.25
CA ASP A 16 6.64 -7.15 4.74
C ASP A 16 5.13 -6.92 4.55
N TYR A 17 4.70 -5.65 4.46
CA TYR A 17 3.35 -5.25 4.09
C TYR A 17 3.23 -4.82 2.61
N ALA A 18 4.31 -4.95 1.83
CA ALA A 18 4.36 -4.62 0.40
C ALA A 18 4.76 -5.86 -0.42
N TYR A 19 5.86 -5.79 -1.19
CA TYR A 19 6.29 -6.86 -2.09
C TYR A 19 7.49 -7.67 -1.59
N GLY A 20 7.91 -7.47 -0.34
CA GLY A 20 8.97 -8.22 0.33
C GLY A 20 10.29 -8.26 -0.44
N SER A 21 11.06 -9.32 -0.23
CA SER A 21 12.37 -9.53 -0.88
C SER A 21 12.27 -9.90 -2.36
N GLY A 22 11.08 -10.22 -2.86
CA GLY A 22 10.87 -10.52 -4.29
C GLY A 22 10.71 -9.26 -5.14
N GLY A 23 10.23 -8.16 -4.53
CA GLY A 23 9.83 -6.97 -5.28
C GLY A 23 8.71 -7.26 -6.28
N PHE A 24 8.54 -6.38 -7.26
CA PHE A 24 7.63 -6.62 -8.38
C PHE A 24 8.23 -6.06 -9.69
N PRO A 25 9.10 -6.84 -10.36
CA PRO A 25 9.86 -6.35 -11.52
C PRO A 25 9.00 -5.85 -12.67
N ALA A 26 7.82 -6.46 -12.88
CA ALA A 26 6.88 -6.04 -13.93
C ALA A 26 6.48 -4.56 -13.79
N TRP A 27 6.47 -4.03 -12.57
CA TRP A 27 6.14 -2.62 -12.26
C TRP A 27 7.36 -1.82 -11.79
N GLY A 28 8.57 -2.37 -11.92
CA GLY A 28 9.82 -1.71 -11.52
C GLY A 28 10.08 -1.66 -10.01
N ILE A 29 9.28 -2.34 -9.19
CA ILE A 29 9.41 -2.31 -7.73
C ILE A 29 10.57 -3.22 -7.33
N GLN A 30 11.59 -2.65 -6.67
CA GLN A 30 12.77 -3.39 -6.27
C GLN A 30 12.50 -4.23 -5.00
N PRO A 31 13.26 -5.32 -4.77
CA PRO A 31 13.28 -6.03 -3.50
C PRO A 31 13.38 -5.10 -2.29
N ASN A 32 12.59 -5.37 -1.26
CA ASN A 32 12.61 -4.65 0.01
C ASN A 32 12.32 -3.13 -0.09
N SER A 33 11.61 -2.69 -1.12
CA SER A 33 11.18 -1.29 -1.24
C SER A 33 10.10 -0.94 -0.22
N VAL A 34 10.23 0.21 0.44
CA VAL A 34 9.15 0.85 1.21
C VAL A 34 8.25 1.59 0.23
N LEU A 35 6.95 1.39 0.33
CA LEU A 35 5.98 2.02 -0.58
C LEU A 35 5.06 2.98 0.18
N ILE A 36 4.71 4.08 -0.49
CA ILE A 36 3.72 5.03 0.01
C ILE A 36 2.49 4.90 -0.88
N PHE A 37 1.37 4.49 -0.29
CA PHE A 37 0.08 4.42 -0.96
C PHE A 37 -0.80 5.58 -0.51
N GLU A 38 -1.59 6.12 -1.44
CA GLU A 38 -2.72 6.99 -1.13
C GLU A 38 -3.99 6.19 -1.40
N ILE A 39 -4.82 6.02 -0.37
CA ILE A 39 -6.02 5.18 -0.42
C ILE A 39 -7.22 6.07 -0.13
N GLU A 40 -8.28 5.93 -0.93
CA GLU A 40 -9.59 6.53 -0.71
C GLU A 40 -10.66 5.42 -0.56
N VAL A 41 -11.48 5.51 0.49
CA VAL A 41 -12.61 4.57 0.68
C VAL A 41 -13.84 5.07 -0.04
N LEU A 42 -14.08 4.54 -1.25
CA LEU A 42 -15.27 4.87 -2.04
C LEU A 42 -16.54 4.15 -1.57
N SER A 43 -16.39 2.95 -1.01
CA SER A 43 -17.50 2.16 -0.45
C SER A 43 -16.99 1.10 0.54
N ALA A 44 -17.78 0.80 1.58
CA ALA A 44 -17.55 -0.30 2.52
C ALA A 44 -18.91 -0.95 2.83
N LYS A 45 -18.96 -2.29 2.90
CA LYS A 45 -20.17 -3.07 3.20
C LYS A 45 -20.16 -3.57 4.62
#